data_AF-A0A946TKK2-F1
#
_entry.id   AF-A0A946TKK2-F1
#
_cell.length_a   1.000
_cell.length_b   1.000
_cell.length_c   1.000
_cell.angle_alpha   90.00
_cell.angle_beta   90.00
_cell.angle_gamma   90.00
#
_symmetry.space_group_name_H-M   'P 1'
#
loop_
_entity.id
_entity.type
_entity.pdbx_description
1 polymer ?
#
loop_
_entity_poly.entity_id
_entity_poly.type
_entity_poly.pdbx_seq_one_letter_code
_entity_poly.pdbx_strand_id
1 'polypeptide(L)'
;MADYCTHRDLKDVYPHLDEFDSKTAVYNWVVSSGDLYRADDCGLVTQLFANGKDLGAEEASKVDVGTEGEWYYESTPDTCYYYTSSDPNDLLMESGDDFATIIARYITNASYYLDSALNSVLPREQFKNADGTYDYVIIRLASLLAVYFMIIADDPENPKATALKTEVDETIDGLVNGRIKLAKDVTSDASQGVLRTITHTSGKMLPVDTRGAYTGVYDKIKIKITTAGVLGTGKFTTSIKSSSGLKTTDLTPLAITGDYQELTGGLEVRFAADSTDTTSWQAAVNDEWELEVYGINEEVDRGRPKTVRACR
;
A
#
# COMPACT_ATOMS: atom_id res chain seq x y z
N MET A 1 -15.70 -2.25 1.03
CA MET A 1 -14.62 -3.20 1.23
C MET A 1 -13.39 -2.67 0.53
N ALA A 2 -12.22 -2.81 1.14
CA ALA A 2 -11.02 -2.09 0.73
C ALA A 2 -10.19 -2.87 -0.29
N ASP A 3 -9.76 -2.21 -1.36
CA ASP A 3 -8.67 -2.68 -2.21
C ASP A 3 -7.35 -2.17 -1.62
N TYR A 4 -6.45 -3.10 -1.27
CA TYR A 4 -5.23 -2.77 -0.54
C TYR A 4 -4.03 -2.40 -1.43
N CYS A 5 -4.08 -2.73 -2.72
CA CYS A 5 -2.99 -2.49 -3.65
C CYS A 5 -3.51 -1.93 -4.97
N THR A 6 -2.59 -1.41 -5.77
CA THR A 6 -2.85 -0.86 -7.11
C THR A 6 -2.16 -1.72 -8.17
N HIS A 7 -2.52 -1.52 -9.43
CA HIS A 7 -1.82 -2.16 -10.55
C HIS A 7 -0.31 -1.82 -10.54
N ARG A 8 0.08 -0.62 -10.11
CA ARG A 8 1.51 -0.28 -10.02
C ARG A 8 2.25 -1.15 -9.01
N ASP A 9 1.64 -1.41 -7.84
CA ASP A 9 2.23 -2.24 -6.79
C ASP A 9 2.44 -3.69 -7.27
N LEU A 10 1.54 -4.20 -8.12
CA LEU A 10 1.70 -5.52 -8.75
C LEU A 10 2.93 -5.59 -9.65
N LYS A 11 3.20 -4.53 -10.44
CA LYS A 11 4.39 -4.48 -11.31
C LYS A 11 5.70 -4.40 -10.54
N ASP A 12 5.68 -3.84 -9.33
CA ASP A 12 6.85 -3.80 -8.47
C ASP A 12 7.16 -5.19 -7.86
N VAL A 13 6.16 -6.07 -7.75
CA VAL A 13 6.31 -7.48 -7.32
C VAL A 13 6.67 -8.39 -8.50
N TYR A 14 5.94 -8.26 -9.62
CA TYR A 14 6.11 -9.09 -10.80
C TYR A 14 6.12 -8.22 -12.07
N PRO A 15 7.31 -7.82 -12.56
CA PRO A 15 7.42 -6.90 -13.68
C PRO A 15 6.83 -7.43 -15.00
N HIS A 16 6.72 -8.74 -15.16
CA HIS A 16 6.21 -9.40 -16.36
C HIS A 16 4.68 -9.57 -16.35
N LEU A 17 3.96 -8.84 -15.48
CA LEU A 17 2.51 -8.97 -15.32
C LEU A 17 1.72 -8.84 -16.63
N ASP A 18 2.22 -8.03 -17.56
CA ASP A 18 1.57 -7.79 -18.86
C ASP A 18 1.45 -9.07 -19.72
N GLU A 19 2.18 -10.15 -19.39
CA GLU A 19 2.06 -11.45 -20.06
C GLU A 19 0.71 -12.15 -19.81
N PHE A 20 0.01 -11.79 -18.73
CA PHE A 20 -1.31 -12.33 -18.39
C PHE A 20 -2.46 -11.62 -19.12
N ASP A 21 -2.15 -10.64 -19.99
CA ASP A 21 -3.14 -10.07 -20.91
C ASP A 21 -3.39 -11.02 -22.07
N SER A 22 -4.07 -12.14 -21.77
CA SER A 22 -4.40 -13.16 -22.77
C SER A 22 -5.70 -12.79 -23.49
N LYS A 23 -5.59 -12.50 -24.78
CA LYS A 23 -6.73 -12.41 -25.69
C LYS A 23 -6.73 -13.61 -26.64
N THR A 24 -7.92 -14.07 -27.03
CA THR A 24 -8.11 -15.20 -27.93
C THR A 24 -8.50 -14.67 -29.30
N ALA A 25 -7.77 -15.04 -30.35
CA ALA A 25 -8.12 -14.63 -31.70
C ALA A 25 -9.45 -15.26 -32.16
N VAL A 26 -10.31 -14.45 -32.77
CA VAL A 26 -11.60 -14.87 -33.34
C VAL A 26 -11.45 -15.00 -34.85
N TYR A 27 -11.75 -16.18 -35.38
CA TYR A 27 -11.53 -16.53 -36.78
C TYR A 27 -12.82 -16.84 -37.52
N ASN A 28 -12.71 -17.06 -38.84
CA ASN A 28 -13.77 -17.54 -39.72
C ASN A 28 -14.97 -16.59 -39.80
N TRP A 29 -14.70 -15.28 -39.91
CA TRP A 29 -15.77 -14.29 -40.09
C TRP A 29 -16.43 -14.50 -41.44
N VAL A 30 -17.75 -14.65 -41.44
CA VAL A 30 -18.57 -14.78 -42.66
C VAL A 30 -19.58 -13.66 -42.73
N VAL A 31 -19.88 -13.20 -43.95
CA VAL A 31 -20.90 -12.18 -44.16
C VAL A 31 -22.26 -12.72 -43.72
N SER A 32 -22.89 -12.01 -42.78
CA SER A 32 -24.24 -12.26 -42.33
C SER A 32 -25.24 -11.49 -43.19
N SER A 33 -24.99 -10.20 -43.41
CA SER A 33 -25.78 -9.34 -44.32
C SER A 33 -25.07 -7.99 -44.54
N GLY A 34 -24.78 -7.61 -45.78
CA GLY A 34 -24.09 -6.34 -46.05
C GLY A 34 -22.74 -6.27 -45.35
N ASP A 35 -22.54 -5.22 -44.56
CA ASP A 35 -21.33 -4.98 -43.74
C ASP A 35 -21.40 -5.63 -42.35
N LEU A 36 -22.43 -6.45 -42.08
CA LEU A 36 -22.54 -7.26 -40.87
C LEU A 36 -21.89 -8.62 -41.09
N TYR A 37 -20.85 -8.89 -40.32
CA TYR A 37 -20.16 -10.19 -40.27
C TYR A 37 -20.59 -10.97 -39.02
N ARG A 38 -20.42 -12.28 -39.08
CA ARG A 38 -20.56 -13.17 -37.93
C ARG A 38 -19.41 -14.18 -37.86
N ALA A 39 -19.01 -14.52 -36.64
CA ALA A 39 -18.15 -15.65 -36.36
C ALA A 39 -18.97 -16.66 -35.54
N ASP A 40 -19.13 -17.87 -36.08
CA ASP A 40 -19.87 -18.97 -35.46
C ASP A 40 -18.89 -19.86 -34.65
N ASP A 41 -19.32 -20.43 -33.51
CA ASP A 41 -18.48 -21.25 -32.61
C ASP A 41 -17.23 -20.50 -32.11
N CYS A 42 -17.41 -19.23 -31.74
CA CYS A 42 -16.33 -18.33 -31.33
C CYS A 42 -15.96 -18.46 -29.85
N GLY A 43 -16.73 -19.22 -29.07
CA GLY A 43 -16.64 -19.23 -27.62
C GLY A 43 -17.18 -17.94 -27.00
N LEU A 44 -17.05 -17.83 -25.68
CA LEU A 44 -17.52 -16.66 -24.94
C LEU A 44 -16.75 -15.39 -25.35
N VAL A 45 -17.47 -14.41 -25.90
CA VAL A 45 -16.94 -13.08 -26.20
C VAL A 45 -17.50 -12.07 -25.19
N THR A 46 -16.65 -11.58 -24.28
CA THR A 46 -17.00 -10.57 -23.26
C THR A 46 -16.59 -9.16 -23.66
N GLN A 47 -15.50 -9.02 -24.42
CA GLN A 47 -15.04 -7.78 -25.04
C GLN A 47 -14.41 -8.12 -26.39
N LEU A 48 -14.70 -7.33 -27.42
CA LEU A 48 -14.16 -7.53 -28.77
C LEU A 48 -13.12 -6.45 -29.10
N PHE A 49 -12.01 -6.87 -29.70
CA PHE A 49 -10.90 -6.01 -30.11
C PHE A 49 -10.63 -6.18 -31.61
N ALA A 50 -10.36 -5.07 -32.29
CA ALA A 50 -9.94 -5.06 -33.69
C ALA A 50 -8.60 -4.32 -33.83
N ASN A 51 -7.57 -5.01 -34.32
CA ASN A 51 -6.19 -4.49 -34.42
C ASN A 51 -5.69 -3.88 -33.10
N GLY A 52 -6.00 -4.53 -31.97
CA GLY A 52 -5.63 -4.07 -30.63
C GLY A 52 -6.46 -2.89 -30.10
N LYS A 53 -7.45 -2.39 -30.84
CA LYS A 53 -8.40 -1.39 -30.36
C LYS A 53 -9.59 -2.06 -29.70
N ASP A 54 -9.88 -1.68 -28.46
CA ASP A 54 -11.12 -2.02 -27.77
C ASP A 54 -12.34 -1.38 -28.49
N LEU A 55 -13.32 -2.20 -28.87
CA LEU A 55 -14.55 -1.77 -29.54
C LEU A 55 -15.63 -1.25 -28.58
N GLY A 56 -15.42 -1.32 -27.27
CA GLY A 56 -16.37 -0.85 -26.26
C GLY A 56 -17.49 -1.85 -25.99
N ALA A 57 -18.51 -1.46 -25.23
CA ALA A 57 -19.57 -2.36 -24.80
C ALA A 57 -20.33 -2.99 -25.99
N GLU A 58 -20.80 -4.23 -25.81
CA GLU A 58 -21.68 -4.86 -26.79
C GLU A 58 -23.03 -4.13 -26.90
N GLU A 59 -23.65 -4.25 -28.06
CA GLU A 59 -25.02 -3.78 -28.28
C GLU A 59 -26.04 -4.68 -27.58
N ALA A 60 -27.24 -4.15 -27.32
CA ALA A 60 -28.27 -4.91 -26.60
C ALA A 60 -28.82 -6.11 -27.39
N SER A 61 -28.72 -6.06 -28.73
CA SER A 61 -29.17 -7.12 -29.60
C SER A 61 -28.52 -7.05 -30.98
N LYS A 62 -28.58 -8.16 -31.73
CA LYS A 62 -28.10 -8.25 -33.11
C LYS A 62 -28.65 -7.15 -34.03
N VAL A 63 -29.89 -6.71 -33.83
CA VAL A 63 -30.52 -5.71 -34.73
C VAL A 63 -30.00 -4.30 -34.50
N ASP A 64 -29.37 -4.07 -33.35
CA ASP A 64 -28.79 -2.79 -32.98
C ASP A 64 -27.36 -2.62 -33.53
N VAL A 65 -26.74 -3.71 -34.02
CA VAL A 65 -25.42 -3.73 -34.65
C VAL A 65 -25.51 -3.24 -36.10
N GLY A 66 -25.36 -1.92 -36.29
CA GLY A 66 -25.58 -1.24 -37.57
C GLY A 66 -24.55 -0.17 -37.94
N THR A 67 -23.58 0.12 -37.07
CA THR A 67 -22.54 1.14 -37.27
C THR A 67 -21.15 0.52 -37.15
N GLU A 68 -20.17 1.10 -37.85
CA GLU A 68 -18.76 0.70 -37.79
C GLU A 68 -18.26 0.60 -36.33
N GLY A 69 -17.81 -0.59 -35.93
CA GLY A 69 -17.29 -0.84 -34.59
C GLY A 69 -18.28 -1.49 -33.62
N GLU A 70 -19.58 -1.53 -33.94
CA GLU A 70 -20.59 -2.17 -33.09
C GLU A 70 -20.52 -3.69 -33.20
N TRP A 71 -20.79 -4.36 -32.08
CA TRP A 71 -20.74 -5.82 -31.99
C TRP A 71 -21.75 -6.35 -30.98
N TYR A 72 -22.08 -7.63 -31.09
CA TYR A 72 -23.02 -8.32 -30.18
C TYR A 72 -22.66 -9.80 -30.09
N TYR A 73 -22.63 -10.36 -28.88
CA TYR A 73 -22.45 -11.80 -28.67
C TYR A 73 -23.76 -12.49 -28.32
N GLU A 74 -24.16 -13.46 -29.14
CA GLU A 74 -25.36 -14.26 -28.92
C GLU A 74 -24.97 -15.61 -28.30
N SER A 75 -25.23 -15.75 -26.99
CA SER A 75 -24.82 -16.94 -26.21
C SER A 75 -25.55 -18.25 -26.55
N THR A 76 -26.72 -18.18 -27.18
CA THR A 76 -27.51 -19.38 -27.54
C THR A 76 -26.91 -20.12 -28.74
N PRO A 77 -26.63 -19.46 -29.87
CA PRO A 77 -25.94 -20.07 -31.00
C PRO A 77 -24.41 -20.05 -30.89
N ASP A 78 -23.83 -19.39 -29.86
CA ASP A 78 -22.39 -19.12 -29.76
C ASP A 78 -21.89 -18.39 -31.01
N THR A 79 -22.38 -17.16 -31.20
CA THR A 79 -22.11 -16.38 -32.40
C THR A 79 -21.83 -14.93 -32.06
N CYS A 80 -20.68 -14.42 -32.50
CA CYS A 80 -20.34 -13.01 -32.40
C CYS A 80 -20.68 -12.29 -33.71
N TYR A 81 -21.42 -11.19 -33.63
CA TYR A 81 -21.73 -10.31 -34.75
C TYR A 81 -20.90 -9.04 -34.66
N TYR A 82 -20.38 -8.58 -35.80
CA TYR A 82 -19.55 -7.37 -35.87
C TYR A 82 -19.86 -6.60 -37.15
N TYR A 83 -20.07 -5.29 -37.03
CA TYR A 83 -20.32 -4.41 -38.17
C TYR A 83 -19.05 -3.65 -38.57
N THR A 84 -18.60 -3.88 -39.80
CA THR A 84 -17.46 -3.16 -40.37
C THR A 84 -17.52 -3.13 -41.89
N SER A 85 -17.05 -2.04 -42.46
CA SER A 85 -16.87 -1.85 -43.90
C SER A 85 -15.67 -2.62 -44.48
N SER A 86 -14.77 -3.14 -43.64
CA SER A 86 -13.62 -3.95 -44.05
C SER A 86 -13.86 -5.42 -43.76
N ASP A 87 -13.19 -6.35 -44.46
CA ASP A 87 -13.30 -7.77 -44.11
C ASP A 87 -12.62 -8.01 -42.75
N PRO A 88 -13.32 -8.50 -41.71
CA PRO A 88 -12.70 -8.77 -40.41
C PRO A 88 -11.60 -9.83 -40.47
N ASN A 89 -11.58 -10.70 -41.50
CA ASN A 89 -10.50 -11.67 -41.66
C ASN A 89 -9.17 -11.02 -42.06
N ASP A 90 -9.20 -9.77 -42.56
CA ASP A 90 -8.01 -8.96 -42.81
C ASP A 90 -7.56 -8.17 -41.57
N LEU A 91 -8.36 -8.20 -40.50
CA LEU A 91 -8.08 -7.53 -39.22
C LEU A 91 -7.62 -8.57 -38.18
N LEU A 92 -6.80 -8.14 -37.23
CA LEU A 92 -6.55 -8.94 -36.03
C LEU A 92 -7.76 -8.80 -35.10
N MET A 93 -8.68 -9.76 -35.19
CA MET A 93 -9.88 -9.83 -34.35
C MET A 93 -9.59 -10.70 -33.12
N GLU A 94 -9.79 -10.14 -31.93
CA GLU A 94 -9.50 -10.81 -30.66
C GLU A 94 -10.63 -10.61 -29.67
N SER A 95 -10.93 -11.65 -28.90
CA SER A 95 -11.89 -11.67 -27.79
C SER A 95 -11.13 -11.81 -26.48
N GLY A 96 -11.56 -11.12 -25.43
CA GLY A 96 -11.00 -11.28 -24.10
C GLY A 96 -11.69 -10.36 -23.10
N ASP A 97 -11.20 -10.30 -21.87
CA ASP A 97 -11.58 -9.24 -20.94
C ASP A 97 -10.58 -8.08 -21.06
N ASP A 98 -11.01 -6.84 -20.76
CA ASP A 98 -10.09 -5.73 -20.58
C ASP A 98 -9.12 -6.02 -19.42
N PHE A 99 -7.82 -5.85 -19.68
CA PHE A 99 -6.76 -6.20 -18.72
C PHE A 99 -6.88 -5.41 -17.41
N ALA A 100 -7.29 -4.14 -17.44
CA ALA A 100 -7.49 -3.37 -16.23
C ALA A 100 -8.64 -3.94 -15.38
N THR A 101 -9.69 -4.43 -16.03
CA THR A 101 -10.82 -5.11 -15.39
C THR A 101 -10.42 -6.46 -14.79
N ILE A 102 -9.59 -7.24 -15.49
CA ILE A 102 -9.01 -8.49 -14.96
C ILE A 102 -8.20 -8.20 -13.69
N ILE A 103 -7.27 -7.24 -13.75
CA ILE A 103 -6.40 -6.88 -12.63
C ILE A 103 -7.22 -6.41 -11.42
N ALA A 104 -8.20 -5.53 -11.64
CA ALA A 104 -9.07 -5.04 -10.56
C ALA A 104 -9.76 -6.21 -9.82
N ARG A 105 -10.26 -7.20 -10.56
CA ARG A 105 -10.88 -8.41 -9.99
C ARG A 105 -9.93 -9.21 -9.12
N TYR A 106 -8.69 -9.43 -9.58
CA TYR A 106 -7.68 -10.16 -8.81
C TYR A 106 -7.23 -9.40 -7.55
N ILE A 107 -7.10 -8.07 -7.64
CA ILE A 107 -6.81 -7.21 -6.48
C ILE A 107 -7.91 -7.33 -5.41
N THR A 108 -9.17 -7.25 -5.81
CA THR A 108 -10.31 -7.37 -4.90
C THR A 108 -10.36 -8.77 -4.27
N ASN A 109 -10.21 -9.82 -5.06
CA ASN A 109 -10.19 -11.21 -4.55
C ASN A 109 -9.03 -11.45 -3.57
N ALA A 110 -7.84 -10.92 -3.87
CA ALA A 110 -6.68 -11.00 -3.00
C ALA A 110 -6.92 -10.26 -1.67
N SER A 111 -7.50 -9.05 -1.73
CA SER A 111 -7.83 -8.28 -0.53
C SER A 111 -8.82 -9.03 0.36
N TYR A 112 -9.83 -9.67 -0.22
CA TYR A 112 -10.82 -10.46 0.52
C TYR A 112 -10.23 -11.70 1.17
N TYR A 113 -9.34 -12.39 0.46
CA TYR A 113 -8.63 -13.53 1.02
C TYR A 113 -7.71 -13.11 2.17
N LEU A 114 -6.96 -12.00 2.01
CA LEU A 114 -6.08 -11.46 3.03
C LEU A 114 -6.86 -11.13 4.32
N ASP A 115 -7.99 -10.43 4.20
CA ASP A 115 -8.85 -10.11 5.34
C ASP A 115 -9.36 -11.35 6.07
N SER A 116 -9.71 -12.39 5.32
CA SER A 116 -10.11 -13.67 5.89
C SER A 116 -8.95 -14.40 6.56
N ALA A 117 -7.74 -14.31 6.01
CA ALA A 117 -6.55 -14.98 6.55
C ALA A 117 -6.06 -14.31 7.86
N LEU A 118 -6.22 -12.99 7.99
CA LEU A 118 -5.81 -12.23 9.18
C LEU A 118 -6.84 -12.26 10.33
N ASN A 119 -8.04 -12.80 10.06
CA ASN A 119 -9.26 -12.72 10.87
C ASN A 119 -9.17 -13.28 12.30
N SER A 120 -8.16 -14.09 12.65
CA SER A 120 -8.03 -14.61 14.01
C SER A 120 -7.46 -13.59 14.99
N VAL A 121 -6.78 -12.54 14.51
CA VAL A 121 -6.10 -11.58 15.38
C VAL A 121 -6.28 -10.14 14.92
N LEU A 122 -6.36 -9.84 13.62
CA LEU A 122 -6.56 -8.47 13.11
C LEU A 122 -8.02 -8.18 12.74
N PRO A 123 -8.44 -6.91 12.77
CA PRO A 123 -9.75 -6.51 12.23
C PRO A 123 -9.84 -6.88 10.74
N ARG A 124 -11.06 -7.17 10.29
CA ARG A 124 -11.38 -7.59 8.92
C ARG A 124 -11.14 -6.54 7.84
N GLU A 125 -10.99 -5.27 8.20
CA GLU A 125 -10.48 -4.25 7.30
C GLU A 125 -9.34 -3.54 8.03
N GLN A 126 -8.17 -3.45 7.40
CA GLN A 126 -7.04 -2.77 8.03
C GLN A 126 -7.27 -1.27 8.10
N PHE A 127 -6.85 -0.66 9.21
CA PHE A 127 -6.89 0.79 9.32
C PHE A 127 -5.83 1.42 8.44
N LYS A 128 -6.17 2.57 7.87
CA LYS A 128 -5.22 3.42 7.16
C LYS A 128 -4.31 4.13 8.16
N ASN A 129 -3.09 4.40 7.70
CA ASN A 129 -2.15 5.28 8.37
C ASN A 129 -2.64 6.73 8.31
N ALA A 130 -1.97 7.62 9.05
CA ALA A 130 -2.34 9.03 9.11
C ALA A 130 -2.25 9.77 7.76
N ASP A 131 -1.47 9.23 6.81
CA ASP A 131 -1.36 9.71 5.42
C ASP A 131 -2.49 9.19 4.51
N GLY A 132 -3.38 8.33 5.02
CA GLY A 132 -4.48 7.73 4.27
C GLY A 132 -4.09 6.51 3.44
N THR A 133 -2.84 6.03 3.54
CA THR A 133 -2.39 4.79 2.88
C THR A 133 -2.48 3.60 3.82
N TYR A 134 -2.44 2.40 3.27
CA TYR A 134 -2.25 1.18 4.08
C TYR A 134 -0.77 1.01 4.44
N ASP A 135 -0.50 0.20 5.46
CA ASP A 135 0.87 -0.22 5.79
C ASP A 135 1.47 -0.98 4.60
N TYR A 136 2.75 -0.73 4.29
CA TYR A 136 3.43 -1.35 3.16
C TYR A 136 3.37 -2.88 3.21
N VAL A 137 3.41 -3.48 4.41
CA VAL A 137 3.29 -4.93 4.56
C VAL A 137 1.94 -5.44 4.02
N ILE A 138 0.85 -4.71 4.27
CA ILE A 138 -0.49 -5.06 3.78
C ILE A 138 -0.57 -4.88 2.27
N ILE A 139 -0.03 -3.78 1.73
CA ILE A 139 0.05 -3.51 0.29
C ILE A 139 0.81 -4.64 -0.42
N ARG A 140 1.97 -5.02 0.12
CA ARG A 140 2.82 -6.08 -0.43
C ARG A 140 2.13 -7.44 -0.38
N LEU A 141 1.49 -7.80 0.74
CA LEU A 141 0.75 -9.06 0.87
C LEU A 141 -0.39 -9.17 -0.15
N ALA A 142 -1.21 -8.14 -0.29
CA ALA A 142 -2.27 -8.11 -1.28
C ALA A 142 -1.72 -8.22 -2.70
N SER A 143 -0.60 -7.55 -2.99
CA SER A 143 0.06 -7.59 -4.29
C SER A 143 0.61 -8.99 -4.62
N LEU A 144 1.35 -9.60 -3.69
CA LEU A 144 1.89 -10.96 -3.83
C LEU A 144 0.78 -11.99 -4.07
N LEU A 145 -0.33 -11.86 -3.35
CA LEU A 145 -1.45 -12.77 -3.45
C LEU A 145 -2.23 -12.60 -4.77
N ALA A 146 -2.42 -11.37 -5.22
CA ALA A 146 -3.04 -11.10 -6.52
C ALA A 146 -2.19 -11.67 -7.66
N VAL A 147 -0.86 -11.45 -7.62
CA VAL A 147 0.09 -12.05 -8.57
C VAL A 147 0.04 -13.58 -8.52
N TYR A 148 0.01 -14.16 -7.32
CA TYR A 148 -0.13 -15.60 -7.15
C TYR A 148 -1.40 -16.14 -7.82
N PHE A 149 -2.56 -15.50 -7.61
CA PHE A 149 -3.82 -15.91 -8.23
C PHE A 149 -3.80 -15.80 -9.76
N MET A 150 -3.10 -14.82 -10.32
CA MET A 150 -2.94 -14.69 -11.77
C MET A 150 -2.04 -15.81 -12.33
N ILE A 151 -0.89 -16.07 -11.70
CA ILE A 151 0.03 -17.10 -12.20
C ILE A 151 -0.61 -18.50 -12.15
N ILE A 152 -1.28 -18.88 -11.04
CA ILE A 152 -1.87 -20.23 -10.93
C ILE A 152 -3.07 -20.44 -11.85
N ALA A 153 -3.70 -19.37 -12.33
CA ALA A 153 -4.80 -19.46 -13.27
C ALA A 153 -4.30 -19.84 -14.67
N ASP A 154 -3.07 -19.44 -15.02
CA ASP A 154 -2.39 -19.78 -16.27
C ASP A 154 -1.58 -21.08 -16.16
N ASP A 155 -0.65 -21.15 -15.19
CA ASP A 155 0.20 -22.30 -14.92
C ASP A 155 0.21 -22.65 -13.41
N PRO A 156 -0.57 -23.67 -12.99
CA PRO A 156 -0.67 -24.06 -11.59
C PRO A 156 0.61 -24.67 -11.02
N GLU A 157 1.54 -25.15 -11.86
CA GLU A 157 2.79 -25.78 -11.42
C GLU A 157 3.98 -24.80 -11.43
N ASN A 158 3.72 -23.51 -11.67
CA ASN A 158 4.78 -22.51 -11.79
C ASN A 158 5.58 -22.36 -10.48
N PRO A 159 6.91 -22.57 -10.49
CA PRO A 159 7.73 -22.49 -9.28
C PRO A 159 7.76 -21.07 -8.69
N LYS A 160 7.57 -20.02 -9.50
CA LYS A 160 7.49 -18.63 -9.01
C LYS A 160 6.24 -18.43 -8.15
N ALA A 161 5.09 -19.00 -8.55
CA ALA A 161 3.86 -18.92 -7.76
C ALA A 161 4.06 -19.55 -6.37
N THR A 162 4.75 -20.69 -6.30
CA THR A 162 5.06 -21.38 -5.04
C THR A 162 5.95 -20.51 -4.12
N ALA A 163 6.96 -19.84 -4.68
CA ALA A 163 7.83 -18.94 -3.93
C ALA A 163 7.05 -17.73 -3.38
N LEU A 164 6.21 -17.09 -4.20
CA LEU A 164 5.35 -15.97 -3.78
C LEU A 164 4.38 -16.39 -2.67
N LYS A 165 3.75 -17.56 -2.81
CA LYS A 165 2.83 -18.08 -1.79
C LYS A 165 3.53 -18.37 -0.46
N THR A 166 4.77 -18.86 -0.51
CA THR A 166 5.59 -19.10 0.68
C THR A 166 5.88 -17.79 1.41
N GLU A 167 6.27 -16.73 0.71
CA GLU A 167 6.48 -15.39 1.30
C GLU A 167 5.19 -14.85 1.93
N VAL A 168 4.05 -15.02 1.26
CA VAL A 168 2.73 -14.62 1.79
C VAL A 168 2.43 -15.35 3.10
N ASP A 169 2.61 -16.67 3.14
CA ASP A 169 2.30 -17.48 4.31
C ASP A 169 3.22 -17.17 5.50
N GLU A 170 4.52 -17.00 5.25
CA GLU A 170 5.49 -16.58 6.28
C GLU A 170 5.16 -15.20 6.85
N THR A 171 4.73 -14.27 6.00
CA THR A 171 4.38 -12.91 6.42
C THR A 171 3.05 -12.89 7.18
N ILE A 172 2.05 -13.65 6.74
CA ILE A 172 0.77 -13.82 7.47
C ILE A 172 1.02 -14.47 8.83
N ASP A 173 1.82 -15.54 8.90
CA ASP A 173 2.22 -16.16 10.18
C ASP A 173 2.99 -15.17 11.06
N GLY A 174 3.84 -14.34 10.47
CA GLY A 174 4.53 -13.24 11.13
C GLY A 174 3.58 -12.22 11.75
N LEU A 175 2.52 -11.81 11.04
CA LEU A 175 1.51 -10.86 11.52
C LEU A 175 0.60 -11.47 12.59
N VAL A 176 0.14 -12.71 12.39
CA VAL A 176 -0.71 -13.44 13.35
C VAL A 176 0.03 -13.69 14.66
N ASN A 177 1.31 -14.06 14.60
CA ASN A 177 2.14 -14.32 15.79
C ASN A 177 2.81 -13.06 16.38
N GLY A 178 2.54 -11.86 15.83
CA GLY A 178 3.11 -10.60 16.32
C GLY A 178 4.62 -10.45 16.13
N ARG A 179 5.24 -11.22 15.21
CA ARG A 179 6.64 -11.01 14.79
C ARG A 179 6.75 -9.80 13.89
N ILE A 180 5.78 -9.62 13.00
CA ILE A 180 5.61 -8.44 12.17
C ILE A 180 4.54 -7.58 12.83
N LYS A 181 4.81 -6.28 12.93
CA LYS A 181 3.94 -5.31 13.60
C LYS A 181 3.49 -4.29 12.57
N LEU A 182 2.23 -3.89 12.65
CA LEU A 182 1.69 -2.81 11.82
C LEU A 182 1.92 -1.47 12.52
N ALA A 183 1.93 -0.38 11.76
CA ALA A 183 2.11 0.96 12.30
C ALA A 183 1.10 1.35 13.40
N LYS A 184 -0.09 0.73 13.39
CA LYS A 184 -1.15 0.94 14.38
C LYS A 184 -0.96 0.17 15.69
N ASP A 185 -0.13 -0.88 15.71
CA ASP A 185 -0.05 -1.79 16.85
C ASP A 185 0.75 -1.15 17.97
N VAL A 186 0.20 -1.13 19.19
CA VAL A 186 0.94 -0.65 20.36
C VAL A 186 1.96 -1.72 20.74
N THR A 187 3.24 -1.37 20.61
CA THR A 187 4.36 -2.24 20.93
C THR A 187 4.89 -1.97 22.34
N SER A 188 5.61 -2.92 22.93
CA SER A 188 6.13 -2.72 24.29
C SER A 188 7.14 -1.55 24.37
N ASP A 189 7.84 -1.27 23.27
CA ASP A 189 8.74 -0.15 23.05
C ASP A 189 8.03 1.14 22.58
N ALA A 190 6.72 1.12 22.32
CA ALA A 190 5.97 2.30 21.89
C ALA A 190 5.99 3.46 22.92
N SER A 191 6.32 3.15 24.17
CA SER A 191 6.56 4.16 25.22
C SER A 191 7.85 4.95 25.07
N GLN A 192 8.78 4.52 24.21
CA GLN A 192 9.97 5.28 23.79
C GLN A 192 9.68 6.15 22.56
N GLY A 193 8.56 5.89 21.88
CA GLY A 193 8.03 6.65 20.77
C GLY A 193 8.65 6.34 19.42
N VAL A 194 7.92 6.69 18.36
CA VAL A 194 8.36 6.59 16.97
C VAL A 194 8.59 8.00 16.43
N LEU A 195 9.85 8.31 16.10
CA LEU A 195 10.25 9.62 15.59
C LEU A 195 10.03 9.71 14.08
N ARG A 196 9.39 10.77 13.62
CA ARG A 196 9.22 11.12 12.20
C ARG A 196 9.73 12.54 11.96
N THR A 197 10.56 12.70 10.94
CA THR A 197 11.03 14.00 10.50
C THR A 197 9.95 14.71 9.70
N ILE A 198 9.63 15.96 10.09
CA ILE A 198 8.70 16.83 9.35
C ILE A 198 9.49 17.82 8.50
N THR A 199 10.49 18.46 9.12
CA THR A 199 11.39 19.40 8.43
C THR A 199 12.75 19.28 9.08
N HIS A 200 13.78 19.10 8.26
CA HIS A 200 15.16 19.00 8.73
C HIS A 200 16.10 19.66 7.72
N THR A 201 16.98 20.50 8.22
CA THR A 201 18.02 21.13 7.42
C THR A 201 19.24 20.22 7.38
N SER A 202 19.58 19.70 6.20
CA SER A 202 20.70 18.78 6.02
C SER A 202 22.01 19.32 6.64
N GLY A 203 22.72 18.46 7.37
CA GLY A 203 23.98 18.81 8.04
C GLY A 203 23.80 19.61 9.35
N LYS A 204 22.58 19.77 9.85
CA LYS A 204 22.27 20.37 11.16
C LYS A 204 21.97 19.31 12.21
N MET A 205 21.80 19.70 13.46
CA MET A 205 21.45 18.76 14.52
C MET A 205 20.09 18.11 14.29
N LEU A 206 19.96 16.82 14.60
CA LEU A 206 18.69 16.11 14.69
C LEU A 206 18.58 15.33 16.02
N PRO A 207 17.36 15.02 16.49
CA PRO A 207 17.14 14.03 17.53
C PRO A 207 17.62 12.66 17.06
N VAL A 208 18.47 11.99 17.83
CA VAL A 208 19.03 10.68 17.46
C VAL A 208 18.57 9.54 18.35
N ASP A 209 18.09 9.85 19.55
CA ASP A 209 17.68 8.83 20.51
C ASP A 209 16.68 9.41 21.51
N THR A 210 15.78 8.55 21.98
CA THR A 210 14.82 8.84 23.05
C THR A 210 15.04 7.85 24.19
N ARG A 211 14.97 8.35 25.43
CA ARG A 211 15.13 7.55 26.64
C ARG A 211 13.97 7.78 27.59
N GLY A 212 13.73 6.80 28.44
CA GLY A 212 12.66 6.83 29.42
C GLY A 212 11.43 6.09 28.93
N ALA A 213 10.29 6.37 29.54
CA ALA A 213 9.02 5.79 29.15
C ALA A 213 7.92 6.82 29.36
N TYR A 214 7.09 7.02 28.32
CA TYR A 214 5.96 7.91 28.40
C TYR A 214 4.92 7.41 29.41
N THR A 215 4.48 8.29 30.31
CA THR A 215 3.56 7.97 31.40
C THR A 215 2.10 8.39 31.14
N GLY A 216 1.85 9.16 30.08
CA GLY A 216 0.49 9.47 29.61
C GLY A 216 -0.10 8.34 28.76
N VAL A 217 -1.34 8.49 28.26
CA VAL A 217 -2.05 7.46 27.47
C VAL A 217 -1.54 7.41 26.01
N TYR A 218 -1.70 8.51 25.28
CA TYR A 218 -1.25 8.68 23.89
C TYR A 218 -0.93 10.14 23.65
N ASP A 219 0.12 10.47 22.89
CA ASP A 219 0.36 11.82 22.40
C ASP A 219 1.14 11.82 21.08
N LYS A 220 0.99 12.89 20.31
CA LYS A 220 1.86 13.25 19.20
C LYS A 220 2.65 14.48 19.59
N ILE A 221 3.83 14.25 20.14
CA ILE A 221 4.69 15.30 20.64
C ILE A 221 5.37 15.99 19.46
N LYS A 222 5.30 17.32 19.40
CA LYS A 222 6.11 18.12 18.48
C LYS A 222 7.44 18.45 19.13
N ILE A 223 8.54 18.24 18.42
CA ILE A 223 9.86 18.74 18.78
C ILE A 223 10.23 19.78 17.75
N LYS A 224 10.39 21.05 18.15
CA LYS A 224 10.71 22.14 17.21
C LYS A 224 11.90 22.96 17.69
N ILE A 225 12.85 23.22 16.81
CA ILE A 225 13.92 24.19 17.08
C ILE A 225 13.34 25.61 17.00
N THR A 226 13.35 26.31 18.13
CA THR A 226 12.86 27.69 18.25
C THR A 226 13.97 28.72 18.07
N THR A 227 15.21 28.35 18.42
CA THR A 227 16.38 29.22 18.31
C THR A 227 17.50 28.45 17.61
N ALA A 228 17.99 28.96 16.48
CA ALA A 228 19.17 28.42 15.81
C ALA A 228 20.44 28.71 16.63
N GLY A 229 21.46 27.88 16.47
CA GLY A 229 22.76 28.11 17.10
C GLY A 229 23.51 26.84 17.47
N VAL A 230 24.70 27.02 18.04
CA VAL A 230 25.51 25.90 18.55
C VAL A 230 24.95 25.31 19.85
N LEU A 231 25.55 24.23 20.34
CA LEU A 231 25.27 23.70 21.68
C LEU A 231 25.28 24.80 22.75
N GLY A 232 24.31 24.75 23.66
CA GLY A 232 24.05 25.73 24.72
C GLY A 232 23.34 27.00 24.25
N THR A 233 23.33 27.29 22.94
CA THR A 233 22.67 28.47 22.36
C THR A 233 21.39 28.12 21.63
N GLY A 234 21.46 27.09 20.77
CA GLY A 234 20.28 26.57 20.07
C GLY A 234 19.25 26.06 21.08
N LYS A 235 17.97 26.34 20.84
CA LYS A 235 16.88 25.93 21.73
C LYS A 235 15.85 25.14 20.99
N PHE A 236 15.34 24.09 21.63
CA PHE A 236 14.18 23.35 21.18
C PHE A 236 13.01 23.59 22.14
N THR A 237 11.80 23.48 21.61
CA THR A 237 10.58 23.41 22.42
C THR A 237 9.85 22.11 22.11
N THR A 238 9.07 21.68 23.10
CA THR A 238 8.21 20.50 23.01
C THR A 238 6.76 20.98 23.04
N SER A 239 5.94 20.57 22.06
CA SER A 239 4.49 20.83 22.09
C SER A 239 3.71 19.55 22.34
N ILE A 240 2.81 19.58 23.32
CA ILE A 240 2.02 18.43 23.77
C ILE A 240 0.53 18.64 23.47
N LYS A 241 -0.28 17.58 23.61
CA LYS A 241 -1.74 17.68 23.48
C LYS A 241 -2.39 18.52 24.59
N SER A 242 -3.58 19.01 24.29
CA SER A 242 -4.51 19.62 25.24
C SER A 242 -5.95 19.14 24.96
N SER A 243 -6.92 19.69 25.69
CA SER A 243 -8.35 19.48 25.39
C SER A 243 -8.80 20.03 24.04
N SER A 244 -8.03 20.92 23.41
CA SER A 244 -8.36 21.53 22.12
C SER A 244 -7.69 20.85 20.92
N GLY A 245 -6.76 19.91 21.14
CA GLY A 245 -6.10 19.18 20.06
C GLY A 245 -4.70 18.70 20.40
N LEU A 246 -4.03 18.07 19.42
CA LEU A 246 -2.64 17.62 19.51
C LEU A 246 -1.68 18.78 19.20
N LYS A 247 -0.50 18.78 19.83
CA LYS A 247 0.57 19.79 19.59
C LYS A 247 0.12 21.24 19.82
N THR A 248 -0.81 21.47 20.75
CA THR A 248 -1.44 22.78 20.99
C THR A 248 -0.81 23.54 22.15
N THR A 249 -0.12 22.84 23.06
CA THR A 249 0.50 23.45 24.24
C THR A 249 2.01 23.39 24.13
N ASP A 250 2.65 24.53 23.90
CA ASP A 250 4.12 24.64 23.91
C ASP A 250 4.64 24.66 25.35
N LEU A 251 5.65 23.84 25.62
CA LEU A 251 6.41 23.85 26.86
C LEU A 251 7.53 24.90 26.80
N THR A 252 8.20 25.11 27.92
CA THR A 252 9.31 26.06 28.01
C THR A 252 10.48 25.60 27.13
N PRO A 253 11.02 26.45 26.23
CA PRO A 253 12.16 26.08 25.40
C PRO A 253 13.42 25.79 26.22
N LEU A 254 14.09 24.68 25.91
CA LEU A 254 15.34 24.24 26.54
C LEU A 254 16.52 24.43 25.56
N ALA A 255 17.68 24.80 26.10
CA ALA A 255 18.91 24.92 25.32
C ALA A 255 19.49 23.53 25.03
N ILE A 256 19.92 23.25 23.79
CA ILE A 256 20.44 21.95 23.38
C ILE A 256 21.84 21.74 23.95
N THR A 257 22.05 20.72 24.77
CA THR A 257 23.35 20.47 25.44
C THR A 257 24.13 19.30 24.85
N GLY A 258 23.49 18.44 24.06
CA GLY A 258 24.09 17.23 23.47
C GLY A 258 24.00 15.99 24.37
N ASP A 259 23.59 16.17 25.62
CA ASP A 259 23.19 15.09 26.52
C ASP A 259 21.72 14.72 26.34
N TYR A 260 21.22 13.73 27.10
CA TYR A 260 19.79 13.49 27.21
C TYR A 260 19.13 14.65 27.96
N GLN A 261 18.06 15.19 27.37
CA GLN A 261 17.35 16.35 27.88
C GLN A 261 15.87 16.06 28.01
N GLU A 262 15.25 16.63 29.03
CA GLU A 262 13.83 16.44 29.28
C GLU A 262 12.99 16.85 28.07
N LEU A 263 12.09 15.95 27.66
CA LEU A 263 11.12 16.19 26.60
C LEU A 263 9.75 16.49 27.22
N THR A 264 9.09 15.46 27.75
CA THR A 264 7.82 15.52 28.50
C THR A 264 7.42 14.12 28.98
N GLY A 265 6.55 14.02 29.99
CA GLY A 265 5.87 12.77 30.36
C GLY A 265 6.78 11.62 30.78
N GLY A 266 8.01 11.91 31.23
CA GLY A 266 9.02 10.92 31.59
C GLY A 266 9.96 10.50 30.45
N LEU A 267 9.87 11.17 29.30
CA LEU A 267 10.78 11.02 28.16
C LEU A 267 11.88 12.07 28.15
N GLU A 268 13.04 11.63 27.67
CA GLU A 268 14.20 12.45 27.36
C GLU A 268 14.58 12.24 25.90
N VAL A 269 15.18 13.26 25.29
CA VAL A 269 15.67 13.24 23.91
C VAL A 269 17.14 13.65 23.88
N ARG A 270 17.92 13.06 22.98
CA ARG A 270 19.29 13.48 22.69
C ARG A 270 19.43 13.95 21.26
N PHE A 271 20.08 15.09 21.06
CA PHE A 271 20.41 15.62 19.74
C PHE A 271 21.85 15.27 19.37
N ALA A 272 22.09 14.97 18.09
CA ALA A 272 23.43 14.85 17.53
C ALA A 272 23.55 15.53 16.17
N ALA A 273 24.77 15.77 15.73
CA ALA A 273 25.03 16.30 14.39
C ALA A 273 24.65 15.28 13.31
N ASP A 274 23.97 15.75 12.25
CA ASP A 274 23.67 14.98 11.01
C ASP A 274 24.90 14.79 10.11
N SER A 275 26.11 14.88 10.66
CA SER A 275 27.33 14.72 9.87
C SER A 275 28.45 14.11 10.71
N THR A 276 29.38 13.47 10.02
CA THR A 276 30.64 12.99 10.61
C THR A 276 31.54 14.12 11.09
N ASP A 277 31.23 15.38 10.74
CA ASP A 277 31.91 16.55 11.24
C ASP A 277 31.37 16.93 12.63
N THR A 278 32.10 16.51 13.66
CA THR A 278 31.82 16.82 15.06
C THR A 278 32.17 18.26 15.43
N THR A 279 32.47 19.14 14.48
CA THR A 279 32.77 20.57 14.73
C THR A 279 31.61 21.49 14.36
N SER A 280 30.60 20.99 13.63
CA SER A 280 29.45 21.77 13.13
C SER A 280 28.15 21.48 13.90
N TRP A 281 28.25 21.34 15.22
CA TRP A 281 27.09 21.16 16.11
C TRP A 281 26.22 22.42 16.10
N GLN A 282 25.34 22.54 15.12
CA GLN A 282 24.43 23.67 14.95
C GLN A 282 23.00 23.20 14.70
N ALA A 283 22.06 23.74 15.46
CA ALA A 283 20.63 23.60 15.22
C ALA A 283 20.15 24.65 14.22
N ALA A 284 19.26 24.26 13.29
CA ALA A 284 18.56 25.19 12.40
C ALA A 284 17.15 25.48 12.92
N VAL A 285 16.77 26.75 12.89
CA VAL A 285 15.45 27.19 13.35
C VAL A 285 14.36 26.63 12.43
N ASN A 286 13.22 26.27 13.01
CA ASN A 286 12.07 25.65 12.35
C ASN A 286 12.27 24.21 11.87
N ASP A 287 13.41 23.57 12.13
CA ASP A 287 13.47 22.11 12.04
C ASP A 287 12.46 21.51 13.04
N GLU A 288 11.69 20.53 12.57
CA GLU A 288 10.54 19.96 13.26
C GLU A 288 10.50 18.43 13.11
N TRP A 289 10.23 17.76 14.22
CA TRP A 289 9.97 16.34 14.30
C TRP A 289 8.67 16.05 15.04
N GLU A 290 8.02 14.96 14.67
CA GLU A 290 6.89 14.38 15.39
C GLU A 290 7.37 13.11 16.11
N LEU A 291 7.07 13.01 17.41
CA LEU A 291 7.27 11.80 18.18
C LEU A 291 5.89 11.26 18.61
N GLU A 292 5.49 10.14 18.03
CA GLU A 292 4.26 9.44 18.40
C GLU A 292 4.54 8.47 19.55
N VAL A 293 3.81 8.60 20.65
CA VAL A 293 4.05 7.85 21.90
C VAL A 293 2.78 7.25 22.47
N TYR A 294 2.93 6.08 23.08
CA TYR A 294 1.90 5.39 23.85
C TYR A 294 2.37 5.16 25.27
N GLY A 295 1.47 5.16 26.23
CA GLY A 295 1.81 4.99 27.65
C GLY A 295 2.47 3.66 27.97
N ILE A 296 3.34 3.65 28.97
CA ILE A 296 3.94 2.42 29.52
C ILE A 296 2.89 1.43 30.06
N ASN A 297 1.73 1.95 30.49
CA ASN A 297 0.64 1.17 31.05
C ASN A 297 -0.44 0.82 30.01
N GLU A 298 -0.25 1.21 28.74
CA GLU A 298 -1.18 0.84 27.69
C GLU A 298 -1.10 -0.66 27.39
N GLU A 299 -2.24 -1.22 26.99
CA GLU A 299 -2.29 -2.61 26.55
C GLU A 299 -1.43 -2.77 25.28
N VAL A 300 -0.62 -3.83 25.26
CA VAL A 300 0.25 -4.12 24.12
C VAL A 300 -0.50 -5.08 23.21
N ASP A 301 -0.86 -4.63 22.02
CA ASP A 301 -1.77 -5.34 21.10
C ASP A 301 -1.27 -6.70 20.60
N ARG A 302 0.04 -6.99 20.77
CA ARG A 302 0.69 -8.24 20.28
C ARG A 302 2.17 -8.43 20.67
N GLY A 303 2.63 -7.80 21.75
CA GLY A 303 4.05 -7.84 22.11
C GLY A 303 4.46 -9.14 22.79
N ARG A 304 5.53 -9.79 22.31
CA ARG A 304 6.30 -10.68 23.19
C ARG A 304 6.67 -9.88 24.45
N PRO A 305 6.47 -10.43 25.67
CA PRO A 305 6.80 -9.72 26.89
C PRO A 305 8.26 -9.25 26.85
N LYS A 306 8.51 -7.99 27.21
CA LYS A 306 9.89 -7.50 27.35
C LYS A 306 10.61 -8.43 28.31
N THR A 307 11.72 -9.00 27.89
CA THR A 307 12.60 -9.75 28.79
C THR A 307 13.07 -8.79 29.88
N VAL A 308 12.59 -9.00 31.10
CA VAL A 308 13.04 -8.23 32.26
C VAL A 308 14.50 -8.58 32.50
N ARG A 309 15.40 -7.61 32.34
CA ARG A 309 16.79 -7.76 32.76
C ARG A 309 16.79 -7.79 34.29
N ALA A 310 16.96 -8.96 34.88
CA ALA A 310 17.22 -9.06 36.31
C ALA A 310 18.58 -8.39 36.59
N CYS A 311 18.57 -7.24 37.26
CA CYS A 311 19.78 -6.71 37.87
C CYS A 311 20.19 -7.65 39.00
N ARG A 312 21.45 -8.04 39.00
CA ARG A 312 22.09 -8.84 40.05
C ARG A 312 22.66 -7.94 41.12
#